data_AF-A0A645DI57-F1
#
_entry.id   AF-A0A645DI57-F1
#
_cell.length_a   1.000
_cell.length_b   1.000
_cell.length_c   1.000
_cell.angle_alpha   90.00
_cell.angle_beta   90.00
_cell.angle_gamma   90.00
#
_symmetry.space_group_name_H-M   'P 1'
#
loop_
_entity.id
_entity.type
_entity.pdbx_description
1 polymer ?
#
loop_
_entity_poly.entity_id
_entity_poly.type
_entity_poly.pdbx_seq_one_letter_code
_entity_poly.pdbx_strand_id
1 'polypeptide(L)'
;MGRQIFTGFKTVKKLLNENGSYNTPAIDLSATGLPSELIEYKVGDSQTLSVNITGERIFGAEVDTNADGNPDMPKLFADIDKLLAALDVGDNEAASSSLEDMDNQLKTLLQVRGEVGAKVNMIDIMSERITDVGINLKELLSKTKDTDVAETQIQLITAEAVYKASLSVTARIIQPTLVDFLR
;
A
#
# COMPACT_ATOMS: atom_id res chain seq x y z
N MET A 1 3.86 -1.60 -22.23
CA MET A 1 2.57 -0.87 -22.25
C MET A 1 2.44 -0.11 -20.94
N GLY A 2 2.41 1.23 -20.97
CA GLY A 2 2.32 2.05 -19.76
C GLY A 2 0.88 2.15 -19.27
N ARG A 3 0.66 1.94 -17.97
CA ARG A 3 -0.65 2.13 -17.32
C ARG A 3 -0.83 3.60 -16.96
N GLN A 4 -2.01 4.13 -17.23
CA GLN A 4 -2.40 5.48 -16.84
C GLN A 4 -2.73 5.52 -15.34
N ILE A 5 -2.23 6.55 -14.66
CA ILE A 5 -2.31 6.69 -13.19
C ILE A 5 -3.54 7.50 -12.72
N PHE A 6 -4.19 8.22 -13.63
CA PHE A 6 -5.29 9.15 -13.33
C PHE A 6 -6.66 8.69 -13.86
N THR A 7 -6.75 7.52 -14.48
CA THR A 7 -7.97 7.04 -15.16
C THR A 7 -8.75 6.01 -14.32
N GLY A 8 -8.58 6.03 -13.00
CA GLY A 8 -9.28 5.08 -12.12
C GLY A 8 -8.93 3.60 -12.43
N PHE A 9 -9.96 2.77 -12.53
CA PHE A 9 -9.84 1.36 -12.92
C PHE A 9 -9.47 1.17 -14.40
N LYS A 10 -9.70 2.19 -15.23
CA LYS A 10 -9.52 2.13 -16.69
C LYS A 10 -8.09 2.49 -17.11
N THR A 11 -7.11 1.89 -16.45
CA THR A 11 -5.65 2.12 -16.59
C THR A 11 -5.05 1.92 -18.00
N VAL A 12 -5.81 1.38 -18.95
CA VAL A 12 -5.38 1.10 -20.34
C VAL A 12 -5.81 2.21 -21.31
N LYS A 13 -6.80 3.03 -20.93
CA LYS A 13 -7.33 4.11 -21.78
C LYS A 13 -6.67 5.43 -21.41
N LYS A 14 -6.41 6.31 -22.39
CA LYS A 14 -5.93 7.68 -22.12
C LYS A 14 -7.05 8.49 -21.46
N LEU A 15 -6.68 9.34 -20.50
CA LEU A 15 -7.59 10.26 -19.81
C LEU A 15 -8.13 11.34 -20.76
N LEU A 16 -7.25 11.88 -21.60
CA LEU A 16 -7.55 12.93 -22.57
C LEU A 16 -7.50 12.38 -23.99
N ASN A 17 -8.44 12.84 -24.81
CA ASN A 17 -8.43 12.66 -26.26
C ASN A 17 -7.42 13.60 -26.90
N GLU A 18 -7.10 13.40 -28.20
CA GLU A 18 -6.15 14.26 -28.93
C GLU A 18 -6.62 15.72 -29.07
N ASN A 19 -7.91 15.99 -28.80
CA ASN A 19 -8.52 17.31 -28.77
C ASN A 19 -8.54 17.97 -27.38
N GLY A 20 -7.88 17.38 -26.37
CA GLY A 20 -7.81 17.97 -25.01
C GLY A 20 -9.02 17.72 -24.11
N SER A 21 -10.09 17.13 -24.63
CA SER A 21 -11.30 16.78 -23.87
C SER A 21 -11.14 15.46 -23.12
N TYR A 22 -11.92 15.28 -22.04
CA TYR A 22 -11.99 14.01 -21.32
C TYR A 22 -12.50 12.89 -22.23
N ASN A 23 -11.84 11.75 -22.12
CA ASN A 23 -12.31 10.53 -22.77
C ASN A 23 -13.42 9.94 -21.89
N THR A 24 -14.68 10.25 -22.21
CA THR A 24 -15.88 9.74 -21.50
C THR A 24 -15.99 8.20 -21.37
N PRO A 25 -15.39 7.36 -22.23
CA PRO A 25 -15.23 5.93 -21.98
C PRO A 25 -14.14 5.57 -20.96
N ALA A 26 -13.27 6.51 -20.57
CA ALA A 26 -12.15 6.37 -19.63
C ALA A 26 -12.44 6.96 -18.24
N ILE A 27 -13.54 7.71 -18.07
CA ILE A 27 -14.03 8.25 -16.80
C ILE A 27 -15.53 7.99 -16.74
N ASP A 28 -16.04 7.35 -15.68
CA ASP A 28 -17.50 7.25 -15.52
C ASP A 28 -18.05 8.59 -15.02
N LEU A 29 -18.52 9.41 -15.97
CA LEU A 29 -19.01 10.76 -15.76
C LEU A 29 -20.53 10.76 -15.55
N SER A 30 -21.07 9.78 -14.82
CA SER A 30 -22.49 9.78 -14.50
C SER A 30 -22.78 10.95 -13.55
N ALA A 31 -23.61 11.88 -14.03
CA ALA A 31 -24.19 12.99 -13.28
C ALA A 31 -24.53 12.59 -11.83
N THR A 32 -24.17 13.45 -10.88
CA THR A 32 -24.33 13.32 -9.41
C THR A 32 -23.24 12.50 -8.69
N GLY A 33 -22.16 13.18 -8.29
CA GLY A 33 -21.35 12.75 -7.14
C GLY A 33 -20.68 11.37 -7.24
N LEU A 34 -19.67 11.27 -8.10
CA LEU A 34 -18.51 10.35 -8.00
C LEU A 34 -18.75 8.94 -7.40
N PRO A 35 -18.95 7.89 -8.20
CA PRO A 35 -18.35 6.60 -7.88
C PRO A 35 -16.84 6.72 -8.16
N SER A 36 -16.11 7.24 -7.19
CA SER A 36 -14.66 7.39 -7.27
C SER A 36 -14.04 6.01 -7.43
N GLU A 37 -13.52 5.70 -8.62
CA GLU A 37 -12.86 4.43 -8.96
C GLU A 37 -11.52 4.31 -8.20
N LEU A 38 -11.59 4.21 -6.87
CA LEU A 38 -10.43 4.11 -5.99
C LEU A 38 -9.92 2.67 -5.95
N ILE A 39 -8.64 2.50 -6.26
CA ILE A 39 -7.90 1.27 -6.10
C ILE A 39 -7.35 1.27 -4.68
N GLU A 40 -7.96 0.46 -3.82
CA GLU A 40 -7.53 0.25 -2.45
C GLU A 40 -6.62 -0.98 -2.34
N TYR A 41 -5.47 -0.81 -1.69
CA TYR A 41 -4.60 -1.92 -1.31
C TYR A 41 -4.64 -2.13 0.20
N LYS A 42 -4.74 -3.40 0.61
CA LYS A 42 -4.52 -3.77 2.01
C LYS A 42 -3.03 -3.69 2.32
N VAL A 43 -2.67 -2.82 3.24
CA VAL A 43 -1.29 -2.60 3.70
C VAL A 43 -1.06 -3.10 5.14
N GLY A 44 -2.09 -3.72 5.74
CA GLY A 44 -2.03 -4.41 7.03
C GLY A 44 -3.34 -5.14 7.36
N ASP A 45 -3.40 -5.77 8.54
CA ASP A 45 -4.54 -6.59 8.99
C ASP A 45 -5.87 -5.80 9.12
N SER A 46 -5.79 -4.47 9.21
CA SER A 46 -6.96 -3.58 9.29
C SER A 46 -6.77 -2.21 8.61
N GLN A 47 -5.79 -2.07 7.71
CA GLN A 47 -5.53 -0.79 7.03
C GLN A 47 -5.58 -0.96 5.51
N THR A 48 -6.50 -0.24 4.88
CA THR A 48 -6.59 -0.07 3.42
C THR A 48 -6.05 1.30 3.03
N LEU A 49 -5.29 1.34 1.94
CA LEU A 49 -4.72 2.56 1.39
C LEU A 49 -5.13 2.71 -0.07
N SER A 50 -5.82 3.80 -0.38
CA SER A 50 -6.11 4.18 -1.77
C SER A 50 -4.84 4.70 -2.43
N VAL A 51 -4.39 4.04 -3.50
CA VAL A 51 -3.12 4.33 -4.20
C VAL A 51 -3.28 5.15 -5.48
N ASN A 52 -4.50 5.33 -5.97
CA ASN A 52 -4.77 6.16 -7.13
C ASN A 52 -5.47 7.46 -6.75
N ILE A 53 -5.31 8.44 -7.62
CA ILE A 53 -6.07 9.69 -7.60
C ILE A 53 -6.78 9.79 -8.95
N THR A 54 -8.05 10.13 -8.94
CA THR A 54 -8.83 10.31 -10.16
C THR A 54 -8.44 11.61 -10.85
N GLY A 55 -8.40 11.58 -12.18
CA GLY A 55 -8.07 12.75 -13.00
C GLY A 55 -9.00 13.93 -12.74
N GLU A 56 -10.27 13.68 -12.45
CA GLU A 56 -11.25 14.71 -12.08
C GLU A 56 -10.85 15.51 -10.82
N ARG A 57 -10.22 14.85 -9.83
CA ARG A 57 -9.73 15.52 -8.62
C ARG A 57 -8.52 16.42 -8.87
N ILE A 58 -7.79 16.21 -9.98
CA ILE A 58 -6.55 16.90 -10.32
C ILE A 58 -6.81 17.98 -11.38
N PHE A 59 -7.51 17.62 -12.44
CA PHE A 59 -7.76 18.46 -13.60
C PHE A 59 -9.12 19.19 -13.51
N GLY A 60 -9.88 18.95 -12.44
CA GLY A 60 -11.18 19.57 -12.15
C GLY A 60 -12.34 18.78 -12.73
N ALA A 61 -13.49 18.87 -12.06
CA ALA A 61 -14.76 18.45 -12.63
C ALA A 61 -15.00 19.16 -13.95
N GLU A 62 -15.62 18.45 -14.88
CA GLU A 62 -16.06 19.00 -16.15
C GLU A 62 -16.76 20.34 -15.95
N VAL A 63 -16.29 21.34 -16.69
CA VAL A 63 -17.07 22.55 -16.89
C VAL A 63 -17.75 22.39 -18.23
N ASP A 64 -19.08 22.32 -18.20
CA ASP A 64 -19.93 22.50 -19.36
C ASP A 64 -19.62 23.90 -19.92
N THR A 65 -18.67 23.93 -20.86
CA THR A 65 -18.10 25.19 -21.32
C THR A 65 -18.88 25.80 -22.45
N ASN A 66 -19.86 25.13 -23.06
CA ASN A 66 -20.57 25.69 -24.21
C ASN A 66 -22.01 25.19 -24.37
N ALA A 67 -22.91 26.16 -24.60
CA ALA A 67 -24.22 25.99 -25.23
C ALA A 67 -24.19 25.44 -26.68
N ASP A 68 -23.04 24.96 -27.17
CA ASP A 68 -22.78 24.56 -28.58
C ASP A 68 -22.21 23.13 -28.75
N GLY A 69 -22.40 22.24 -27.77
CA GLY A 69 -22.37 20.79 -28.02
C GLY A 69 -21.04 20.16 -28.43
N ASN A 70 -19.91 20.60 -27.87
CA ASN A 70 -18.60 19.92 -28.00
C ASN A 70 -17.76 20.08 -26.70
N PRO A 71 -16.82 19.17 -26.40
CA PRO A 71 -16.96 18.23 -25.28
C PRO A 71 -16.14 18.62 -24.03
N ASP A 72 -16.76 18.55 -22.86
CA ASP A 72 -16.23 17.86 -21.67
C ASP A 72 -14.74 18.11 -21.37
N MET A 73 -14.34 19.39 -21.28
CA MET A 73 -12.93 19.77 -21.07
C MET A 73 -12.62 19.92 -19.57
N PRO A 74 -11.43 19.48 -19.10
CA PRO A 74 -11.06 19.69 -17.71
C PRO A 74 -11.00 21.18 -17.36
N LYS A 75 -11.51 21.55 -16.17
CA LYS A 75 -11.57 22.95 -15.71
C LYS A 75 -10.22 23.68 -15.85
N LEU A 76 -9.11 22.99 -15.59
CA LEU A 76 -7.77 23.57 -15.72
C LEU A 76 -7.44 24.04 -17.14
N PHE A 77 -7.76 23.24 -18.14
CA PHE A 77 -7.50 23.62 -19.53
C PHE A 77 -8.51 24.67 -20.01
N ALA A 78 -9.76 24.56 -19.57
CA ALA A 78 -10.78 25.58 -19.85
C ALA A 78 -10.41 26.96 -19.29
N ASP A 79 -9.83 27.03 -18.10
CA ASP A 79 -9.44 28.31 -17.49
C ASP A 79 -8.18 28.90 -18.16
N ILE A 80 -7.26 28.06 -18.65
CA ILE A 80 -6.13 28.51 -19.49
C ILE A 80 -6.64 29.08 -20.82
N ASP A 81 -7.61 28.43 -21.46
CA ASP A 81 -8.17 28.90 -22.73
C ASP A 81 -8.97 30.20 -22.55
N LYS A 82 -9.70 30.34 -21.43
CA LYS A 82 -10.36 31.60 -21.07
C LYS A 82 -9.36 32.73 -20.85
N LEU A 83 -8.23 32.44 -20.18
CA LEU A 83 -7.17 33.43 -19.98
C LEU A 83 -6.57 33.88 -21.31
N LEU A 84 -6.29 32.94 -22.22
CA LEU A 84 -5.80 33.26 -23.57
C LEU A 84 -6.81 34.14 -24.33
N ALA A 85 -8.09 33.79 -24.32
CA ALA A 85 -9.14 34.57 -24.97
C ALA A 85 -9.30 35.98 -24.37
N ALA A 86 -9.22 36.11 -23.04
CA ALA A 86 -9.27 37.40 -22.36
C ALA A 86 -8.07 38.30 -22.73
N LEU A 87 -6.88 37.71 -22.85
CA LEU A 87 -5.67 38.44 -23.26
C LEU A 87 -5.71 38.88 -24.73
N ASP A 88 -6.28 38.07 -25.62
CA ASP A 88 -6.42 38.42 -27.05
C ASP A 88 -7.37 39.62 -27.25
N VAL A 89 -8.40 39.74 -26.42
CA VAL A 89 -9.37 40.85 -26.48
C VAL A 89 -8.94 42.05 -25.61
N GLY A 90 -7.91 41.89 -24.77
CA GLY A 90 -7.41 42.92 -23.86
C GLY A 90 -8.31 43.16 -22.64
N ASP A 91 -9.12 42.18 -22.25
CA ASP A 91 -10.01 42.26 -21.10
C ASP A 91 -9.27 41.88 -19.81
N ASN A 92 -8.88 42.91 -19.05
CA ASN A 92 -8.13 42.76 -17.81
C ASN A 92 -8.98 42.20 -16.65
N GLU A 93 -10.30 42.38 -16.67
CA GLU A 93 -11.19 41.85 -15.62
C GLU A 93 -11.38 40.35 -15.81
N ALA A 94 -11.66 39.91 -17.03
CA ALA A 94 -11.77 38.49 -17.36
C ALA A 94 -10.44 37.74 -17.15
N ALA A 95 -9.31 38.37 -17.48
CA ALA A 95 -7.98 37.81 -17.22
C ALA A 95 -7.71 37.65 -15.71
N SER A 96 -8.07 38.66 -14.90
CA SER A 96 -7.89 38.60 -13.43
C SER A 96 -8.75 37.52 -12.79
N SER A 97 -10.00 37.36 -13.22
CA SER A 97 -10.88 36.27 -12.75
C SER A 97 -10.32 34.89 -13.11
N SER A 98 -9.78 34.74 -14.33
CA SER A 98 -9.19 33.46 -14.77
C SER A 98 -7.95 33.10 -13.96
N LEU A 99 -7.13 34.08 -13.58
CA LEU A 99 -5.97 33.88 -12.70
C LEU A 99 -6.37 33.42 -11.29
N GLU A 100 -7.48 33.94 -10.74
CA GLU A 100 -8.00 33.51 -9.45
C GLU A 100 -8.51 32.05 -9.49
N ASP A 101 -9.20 31.67 -10.56
CA ASP A 101 -9.62 30.28 -10.80
C ASP A 101 -8.41 29.32 -10.91
N MET A 102 -7.36 29.72 -11.62
CA MET A 102 -6.11 28.96 -11.73
C MET A 102 -5.38 28.82 -10.38
N ASP A 103 -5.37 29.87 -9.55
CA ASP A 103 -4.79 29.82 -8.20
C ASP A 103 -5.54 28.80 -7.33
N ASN A 104 -6.87 28.75 -7.44
CA ASN A 104 -7.68 27.76 -6.75
C ASN A 104 -7.37 26.32 -7.19
N GLN A 105 -7.16 26.10 -8.50
CA GLN A 105 -6.73 24.80 -9.00
C GLN A 105 -5.32 24.43 -8.52
N LEU A 106 -4.40 25.39 -8.48
CA LEU A 106 -3.06 25.18 -7.94
C LEU A 106 -3.11 24.76 -6.47
N LYS A 107 -3.99 25.37 -5.66
CA LYS A 107 -4.24 24.95 -4.27
C LYS A 107 -4.76 23.51 -4.20
N THR A 108 -5.69 23.13 -5.07
CA THR A 108 -6.18 21.74 -5.14
C THR A 108 -5.06 20.77 -5.50
N LEU A 109 -4.22 21.09 -6.49
CA LEU A 109 -3.05 20.27 -6.85
C LEU A 109 -2.05 20.14 -5.70
N LEU A 110 -1.81 21.23 -4.96
CA LEU A 110 -0.93 21.22 -3.80
C LEU A 110 -1.50 20.35 -2.67
N GLN A 111 -2.80 20.41 -2.43
CA GLN A 111 -3.49 19.54 -1.48
C GLN A 111 -3.34 18.07 -1.86
N VAL A 112 -3.63 17.72 -3.12
CA VAL A 112 -3.49 16.36 -3.63
C VAL A 112 -2.05 15.87 -3.50
N ARG A 113 -1.06 16.71 -3.82
CA ARG A 113 0.36 16.40 -3.63
C ARG A 113 0.70 16.15 -2.15
N GLY A 114 0.13 16.94 -1.25
CA GLY A 114 0.25 16.75 0.20
C GLY A 114 -0.33 15.40 0.65
N GLU A 115 -1.50 15.02 0.15
CA GLU A 115 -2.12 13.72 0.42
C GLU A 115 -1.21 12.57 -0.06
N VAL A 116 -0.63 12.66 -1.25
CA VAL A 116 0.33 11.65 -1.74
C VAL A 116 1.55 11.58 -0.83
N GLY A 117 2.11 12.71 -0.41
CA GLY A 117 3.23 12.76 0.53
C GLY A 117 2.92 12.08 1.86
N ALA A 118 1.73 12.33 2.41
CA ALA A 118 1.27 11.66 3.64
C ALA A 118 1.14 10.14 3.46
N LYS A 119 0.63 9.70 2.30
CA LYS A 119 0.51 8.27 1.97
C LYS A 119 1.88 7.59 1.81
N VAL A 120 2.85 8.26 1.19
CA VAL A 120 4.23 7.76 1.09
C VAL A 120 4.84 7.58 2.47
N ASN A 121 4.73 8.59 3.34
CA ASN A 121 5.21 8.50 4.72
C ASN A 121 4.53 7.35 5.50
N MET A 122 3.23 7.16 5.29
CA MET A 122 2.50 6.05 5.90
C MET A 122 3.00 4.68 5.43
N ILE A 123 3.31 4.53 4.14
CA ILE A 123 3.90 3.30 3.59
C ILE A 123 5.29 3.04 4.19
N ASP A 124 6.11 4.07 4.31
CA ASP A 124 7.46 3.94 4.89
C ASP A 124 7.39 3.48 6.35
N ILE A 125 6.53 4.11 7.17
CA ILE A 125 6.28 3.71 8.57
C ILE A 125 5.77 2.26 8.65
N MET A 126 4.87 1.86 7.75
CA MET A 126 4.37 0.48 7.71
C MET A 126 5.45 -0.52 7.33
N SER A 127 6.31 -0.17 6.38
CA SER A 127 7.43 -1.02 5.96
C SER A 127 8.42 -1.25 7.11
N GLU A 128 8.74 -0.19 7.87
CA GLU A 128 9.56 -0.29 9.08
C GLU A 128 8.90 -1.22 10.11
N ARG A 129 7.60 -1.00 10.40
CA ARG A 129 6.86 -1.84 11.35
C ARG A 129 6.79 -3.32 10.94
N ILE A 130 6.60 -3.62 9.66
CA ILE A 130 6.60 -5.00 9.16
C ILE A 130 7.98 -5.64 9.35
N THR A 131 9.05 -4.88 9.13
CA THR A 131 10.42 -5.33 9.35
C THR A 131 10.66 -5.66 10.82
N ASP A 132 10.24 -4.77 11.72
CA ASP A 132 10.35 -4.99 13.17
C ASP A 132 9.55 -6.19 13.66
N VAL A 133 8.31 -6.36 13.16
CA VAL A 133 7.50 -7.55 13.45
C VAL A 133 8.22 -8.80 12.95
N GLY A 134 8.81 -8.76 11.76
CA GLY A 134 9.60 -9.86 11.22
C GLY A 134 10.80 -10.24 12.09
N ILE A 135 11.52 -9.24 12.64
CA ILE A 135 12.65 -9.47 13.55
C ILE A 135 12.16 -10.08 14.87
N ASN A 136 11.13 -9.50 15.48
CA ASN A 136 10.56 -10.01 16.73
C ASN A 136 10.03 -11.44 16.60
N LEU A 137 9.33 -11.76 15.50
CA LEU A 137 8.84 -13.11 15.25
C LEU A 137 9.99 -14.11 15.05
N LYS A 138 11.08 -13.71 14.38
CA LYS A 138 12.29 -14.55 14.27
C LYS A 138 12.93 -14.79 15.63
N GLU A 139 13.02 -13.78 16.48
CA GLU A 139 13.57 -13.91 17.83
C GLU A 139 12.72 -14.85 18.71
N LEU A 140 11.40 -14.69 18.68
CA LEU A 140 10.48 -15.59 19.39
C LEU A 140 10.61 -17.03 18.88
N LEU A 141 10.66 -17.22 17.55
CA LEU A 141 10.86 -18.54 16.96
C LEU A 141 12.20 -19.16 17.38
N SER A 142 13.29 -18.38 17.40
CA SER A 142 14.60 -18.85 17.88
C SER A 142 14.51 -19.28 19.33
N LYS A 143 14.00 -18.42 20.23
CA LYS A 143 13.89 -18.74 21.67
C LYS A 143 13.07 -20.01 21.92
N THR A 144 11.94 -20.17 21.22
CA THR A 144 11.12 -21.37 21.35
C THR A 144 11.84 -22.61 20.83
N LYS A 145 12.51 -22.54 19.67
CA LYS A 145 13.25 -23.68 19.12
C LYS A 145 14.50 -24.04 19.93
N ASP A 146 15.26 -23.04 20.37
CA ASP A 146 16.50 -23.24 21.15
C ASP A 146 16.18 -23.86 22.52
N THR A 147 15.04 -23.48 23.13
CA THR A 147 14.55 -24.09 24.38
C THR A 147 14.22 -25.57 24.20
N ASP A 148 13.54 -25.93 23.11
CA ASP A 148 13.19 -27.32 22.78
C ASP A 148 14.46 -28.18 22.52
N VAL A 149 15.44 -27.64 21.81
CA VAL A 149 16.74 -28.32 21.58
C VAL A 149 17.49 -28.55 22.91
N ALA A 150 17.51 -27.57 23.81
CA ALA A 150 18.15 -27.73 25.12
C ALA A 150 17.43 -28.76 26.00
N GLU A 151 16.09 -28.75 26.02
CA GLU A 151 15.29 -29.71 26.78
C GLU A 151 15.45 -31.13 26.25
N THR A 152 15.36 -31.33 24.93
CA THR A 152 15.57 -32.64 24.29
C THR A 152 16.97 -33.18 24.54
N GLN A 153 17.99 -32.33 24.58
CA GLN A 153 19.35 -32.75 24.89
C GLN A 153 19.51 -33.16 26.37
N ILE A 154 18.87 -32.47 27.31
CA ILE A 154 18.83 -32.89 28.72
C ILE A 154 18.09 -34.23 28.88
N GLN A 155 16.96 -34.40 28.21
CA GLN A 155 16.21 -35.66 28.21
C GLN A 155 17.06 -36.81 27.64
N LEU A 156 17.84 -36.57 26.59
CA LEU A 156 18.77 -37.57 26.05
C LEU A 156 19.87 -37.95 27.04
N ILE A 157 20.54 -36.98 27.66
CA ILE A 157 21.62 -37.22 28.64
C ILE A 157 21.10 -37.98 29.85
N THR A 158 19.91 -37.62 30.34
CA THR A 158 19.28 -38.32 31.47
C THR A 158 18.91 -39.76 31.10
N ALA A 159 18.35 -40.00 29.91
CA ALA A 159 18.10 -41.34 29.40
C ALA A 159 19.40 -42.17 29.28
N GLU A 160 20.49 -41.58 28.77
CA GLU A 160 21.80 -42.23 28.72
C GLU A 160 22.36 -42.57 30.10
N ALA A 161 22.23 -41.64 31.06
CA ALA A 161 22.71 -41.84 32.43
C ALA A 161 21.93 -42.97 33.13
N VAL A 162 20.60 -42.98 32.97
CA VAL A 162 19.75 -44.07 33.47
C VAL A 162 20.14 -45.40 32.80
N TYR A 163 20.32 -45.42 31.49
CA TYR A 163 20.73 -46.64 30.77
C TYR A 163 22.07 -47.19 31.26
N LYS A 164 23.08 -46.33 31.44
CA LYS A 164 24.39 -46.72 32.01
C LYS A 164 24.26 -47.22 33.45
N ALA A 165 23.43 -46.58 34.26
CA ALA A 165 23.16 -47.01 35.63
C ALA A 165 22.49 -48.39 35.66
N SER A 166 21.47 -48.62 34.82
CA SER A 166 20.82 -49.92 34.66
C SER A 166 21.83 -51.00 34.24
N LEU A 167 22.68 -50.72 33.25
CA LEU A 167 23.72 -51.66 32.80
C LEU A 167 24.72 -52.00 33.92
N SER A 168 25.16 -51.00 34.69
CA SER A 168 26.05 -51.17 35.83
C SER A 168 25.41 -52.01 36.94
N VAL A 169 24.15 -51.75 37.26
CA VAL A 169 23.38 -52.54 38.24
C VAL A 169 23.23 -53.99 37.77
N THR A 170 22.89 -54.22 36.50
CA THR A 170 22.82 -55.58 35.92
C THR A 170 24.17 -56.29 35.98
N ALA A 171 25.27 -55.61 35.63
CA ALA A 171 26.61 -56.18 35.74
C ALA A 171 26.97 -56.54 37.19
N ARG A 172 26.57 -55.71 38.17
CA ARG A 172 26.79 -55.94 39.59
C ARG A 172 25.93 -57.07 40.16
N ILE A 173 24.70 -57.26 39.67
CA ILE A 173 23.84 -58.42 39.99
C ILE A 173 24.46 -59.71 39.45
N ILE A 174 25.08 -59.66 38.26
CA ILE A 174 25.74 -60.82 37.65
C ILE A 174 27.02 -61.24 38.42
N GLN A 175 27.64 -60.35 39.19
CA GLN A 175 29.00 -60.59 39.71
C GLN A 175 29.22 -61.12 41.15
N PRO A 176 28.22 -61.47 41.98
CA PRO A 176 28.49 -62.49 43.01
C PRO A 176 27.30 -63.41 43.38
N THR A 177 26.55 -63.94 42.42
CA THR A 177 25.49 -64.95 42.73
C THR A 177 25.86 -66.38 42.35
N LEU A 178 26.92 -66.58 41.55
CA LEU A 178 27.43 -67.92 41.22
C LEU A 178 28.39 -68.50 42.28
N VAL A 179 29.07 -67.65 43.06
CA VAL A 179 30.01 -68.10 44.13
C VAL A 179 29.29 -68.31 45.46
N ASP A 180 28.16 -67.64 45.69
CA ASP A 180 27.37 -67.76 46.93
C ASP A 180 26.41 -68.97 46.93
N PHE A 181 26.32 -69.72 45.81
CA PHE A 181 25.54 -70.96 45.70
C PHE A 181 26.36 -72.23 46.00
N LEU A 182 27.66 -72.09 46.31
CA LEU A 182 28.59 -73.19 46.62
C LEU A 182 29.05 -73.21 48.08
N ARG A 183 28.20 -72.76 49.01
CA ARG A 183 28.38 -72.98 50.46
C ARG A 183 27.17 -73.64 51.09
#